data_AF-A0A661V654-F1
#
_entry.id   AF-A0A661V654-F1
#
_cell.length_a   1.000
_cell.length_b   1.000
_cell.length_c   1.000
_cell.angle_alpha   90.00
_cell.angle_beta   90.00
_cell.angle_gamma   90.00
#
_symmetry.space_group_name_H-M   'P 1'
#
loop_
_entity.id
_entity.type
_entity.pdbx_description
1 polymer ?
#
loop_
_entity_poly.entity_id
_entity_poly.type
_entity_poly.pdbx_seq_one_letter_code
_entity_poly.pdbx_strand_id
1 'polypeptide(L)'
;MPQTTNYLVYEVVERRCQAEAEATQEECARQRVVPYDPRETFREGQRLLFKKFGIARVTATWPQYDPYFGENLGMRVREEATGKMRVFKAGIKRGFEYFVPAEVEEPEDWDLGKPTPYVTPGEVVEQFGSYVQRELLGRLSQDERFINFGQEWFLVDLLERVSPQELAQAAERIRQAGEPLSLKGLADVPDEPQTQSDFVQRFRWNYALARDNRFDNVGTSDAPLWFLAELEPPEVVTKPKALTIPAVPYTREYIYVHRELKELDRRIAEEEEGSHPLGEPESAERVEFVLNFAHCQAGAIPLNKNTRRVFPRTDRPRTRITFINGRSGERMPGWVMWEENYAWGLREWYEENLIWPGAYIRLERTEHPLELIVDYIPLPEPKTENVRVPRIVDGKLTFEWQERTIPYKYDPDMLIAETRFEDMEALGLEARYVGMPIFEVMCEIFPGLAQLHPQGHVHARTLFSAVNLVRRCAPGTVFCELSQRVCFDPVGGGYWTYDESLRDVKVVYGTEEEVERREKRGTWYDEAKRKAAARKAAKTRREREAKLPPEKRAGYKA
;
A
#
# COMPACT_ATOMS: atom_id res chain seq x y z
N MET A 1 -30.71 6.27 16.82
CA MET A 1 -29.33 5.76 16.93
C MET A 1 -28.63 5.97 15.59
N PRO A 2 -27.32 6.28 15.56
CA PRO A 2 -26.51 6.20 14.34
C PRO A 2 -26.66 4.83 13.68
N GLN A 3 -26.70 4.81 12.35
CA GLN A 3 -26.87 3.59 11.57
C GLN A 3 -25.71 3.41 10.61
N THR A 4 -25.21 2.18 10.45
CA THR A 4 -24.12 1.89 9.53
C THR A 4 -24.62 1.86 8.09
N THR A 5 -23.74 2.16 7.14
CA THR A 5 -24.03 2.06 5.70
C THR A 5 -24.61 0.68 5.34
N ASN A 6 -24.01 -0.40 5.83
CA ASN A 6 -24.46 -1.76 5.52
C ASN A 6 -25.86 -2.04 6.07
N TYR A 7 -26.16 -1.55 7.28
CA TYR A 7 -27.50 -1.67 7.85
C TYR A 7 -28.53 -0.90 7.03
N LEU A 8 -28.22 0.34 6.63
CA LEU A 8 -29.13 1.14 5.79
C LEU A 8 -29.36 0.50 4.41
N VAL A 9 -28.34 -0.12 3.82
CA VAL A 9 -28.48 -0.89 2.56
C VAL A 9 -29.48 -2.03 2.74
N TYR A 10 -29.32 -2.81 3.82
CA TYR A 10 -30.24 -3.90 4.13
C TYR A 10 -31.68 -3.39 4.31
N GLU A 11 -31.88 -2.35 5.12
CA GLU A 11 -33.20 -1.77 5.39
C GLU A 11 -33.89 -1.22 4.14
N VAL A 12 -33.15 -0.56 3.24
CA VAL A 12 -33.72 -0.07 1.97
C VAL A 12 -34.18 -1.22 1.08
N VAL A 13 -33.38 -2.29 1.00
CA VAL A 13 -33.71 -3.50 0.25
C VAL A 13 -34.92 -4.20 0.87
N GLU A 14 -34.91 -4.39 2.18
CA GLU A 14 -36.01 -5.04 2.90
C GLU A 14 -37.32 -4.28 2.74
N ARG A 15 -37.32 -2.95 2.96
CA ARG A 15 -38.49 -2.10 2.73
C ARG A 15 -39.00 -2.18 1.29
N ARG A 16 -38.10 -2.26 0.30
CA ARG A 16 -38.49 -2.41 -1.10
C ARG A 16 -39.17 -3.75 -1.34
N CYS A 17 -38.62 -4.84 -0.80
CA CYS A 17 -39.23 -6.16 -0.88
C CYS A 17 -40.59 -6.22 -0.19
N GLN A 18 -40.74 -5.60 0.98
CA GLN A 18 -42.01 -5.51 1.71
C GLN A 18 -43.05 -4.72 0.92
N ALA A 19 -42.72 -3.53 0.42
CA ALA A 19 -43.63 -2.70 -0.36
C ALA A 19 -44.10 -3.40 -1.65
N GLU A 20 -43.22 -4.17 -2.31
CA GLU A 20 -43.60 -4.97 -3.47
C GLU A 20 -44.53 -6.14 -3.09
N ALA A 21 -44.31 -6.77 -1.93
CA ALA A 21 -45.19 -7.82 -1.42
C ALA A 21 -46.58 -7.27 -1.06
N GLU A 22 -46.64 -6.12 -0.38
CA GLU A 22 -47.89 -5.42 -0.04
C GLU A 22 -48.65 -5.01 -1.30
N ALA A 23 -47.98 -4.39 -2.28
CA ALA A 23 -48.60 -4.02 -3.56
C ALA A 23 -49.16 -5.24 -4.31
N THR A 24 -48.45 -6.37 -4.27
CA THR A 24 -48.92 -7.63 -4.84
C THR A 24 -50.17 -8.15 -4.11
N GLN A 25 -50.20 -8.08 -2.78
CA GLN A 25 -51.36 -8.47 -1.98
C GLN A 25 -52.58 -7.57 -2.22
N GLU A 26 -52.38 -6.25 -2.31
CA GLU A 26 -53.42 -5.29 -2.65
C GLU A 26 -53.99 -5.53 -4.05
N GLU A 27 -53.13 -5.80 -5.04
CA GLU A 27 -53.59 -6.13 -6.38
C GLU A 27 -54.39 -7.44 -6.41
N CYS A 28 -53.92 -8.46 -5.70
CA CYS A 28 -54.64 -9.72 -5.49
C CYS A 28 -56.02 -9.50 -4.85
N ALA A 29 -56.10 -8.69 -3.80
CA ALA A 29 -57.36 -8.36 -3.12
C ALA A 29 -58.31 -7.58 -4.04
N ARG A 30 -57.81 -6.56 -4.75
CA ARG A 30 -58.57 -5.70 -5.66
C ARG A 30 -59.16 -6.50 -6.83
N GLN A 31 -58.36 -7.38 -7.42
CA GLN A 31 -58.76 -8.15 -8.60
C GLN A 31 -59.37 -9.51 -8.26
N ARG A 32 -59.45 -9.87 -6.96
CA ARG A 32 -59.88 -11.18 -6.44
C ARG A 32 -59.13 -12.33 -7.11
N VAL A 33 -57.81 -12.22 -7.11
CA VAL A 33 -56.87 -13.23 -7.64
C VAL A 33 -55.91 -13.68 -6.54
N VAL A 34 -55.33 -14.86 -6.69
CA VAL A 34 -54.37 -15.42 -5.72
C VAL A 34 -52.96 -15.30 -6.30
N PRO A 35 -51.92 -14.90 -5.54
CA PRO A 35 -50.57 -14.90 -6.08
C PRO A 35 -50.14 -16.33 -6.42
N TYR A 36 -49.45 -16.51 -7.55
CA TYR A 36 -48.91 -17.82 -7.89
C TYR A 36 -47.73 -18.18 -6.97
N ASP A 37 -47.90 -19.23 -6.17
CA ASP A 37 -46.86 -19.89 -5.38
C ASP A 37 -46.68 -21.34 -5.86
N PRO A 38 -45.50 -21.75 -6.35
CA PRO A 38 -45.28 -23.10 -6.88
C PRO A 38 -45.40 -24.22 -5.84
N ARG A 39 -45.38 -23.89 -4.54
CA ARG A 39 -45.54 -24.85 -3.43
C ARG A 39 -47.00 -25.21 -3.22
N GLU A 40 -47.90 -24.31 -3.58
CA GLU A 40 -49.34 -24.49 -3.44
C GLU A 40 -49.92 -25.26 -4.63
N THR A 41 -51.13 -25.78 -4.45
CA THR A 41 -51.90 -26.44 -5.51
C THR A 41 -53.09 -25.57 -5.89
N PHE A 42 -53.39 -25.52 -7.19
CA PHE A 42 -54.42 -24.64 -7.75
C PHE A 42 -55.49 -25.44 -8.47
N ARG A 43 -56.70 -24.89 -8.58
CA ARG A 43 -57.84 -25.54 -9.25
C ARG A 43 -58.12 -24.91 -10.61
N GLU A 44 -58.66 -25.71 -11.53
CA GLU A 44 -59.15 -25.22 -12.81
C GLU A 44 -60.20 -24.11 -12.62
N GLY A 45 -60.09 -23.05 -13.42
CA GLY A 45 -60.93 -21.85 -13.31
C GLY A 45 -60.41 -20.78 -12.34
N GLN A 46 -59.42 -21.08 -11.50
CA GLN A 46 -58.83 -20.11 -10.56
C GLN A 46 -58.03 -19.03 -11.32
N ARG A 47 -58.09 -17.79 -10.85
CA ARG A 47 -57.31 -16.66 -11.40
C ARG A 47 -56.09 -16.41 -10.51
N LEU A 48 -54.91 -16.44 -11.11
CA LEU A 48 -53.63 -16.31 -10.44
C LEU A 48 -52.88 -15.08 -10.94
N LEU A 49 -52.20 -14.37 -10.04
CA LEU A 49 -51.31 -13.26 -10.38
C LEU A 49 -49.87 -13.75 -10.51
N PHE A 50 -49.27 -13.57 -11.69
CA PHE A 50 -47.87 -13.86 -11.96
C PHE A 50 -47.07 -12.55 -12.06
N LYS A 51 -45.97 -12.43 -11.31
CA LYS A 51 -45.13 -11.22 -11.29
C LYS A 51 -44.62 -10.77 -12.67
N LYS A 52 -44.38 -11.72 -13.59
CA LYS A 52 -43.75 -11.44 -14.90
C LYS A 52 -44.73 -11.08 -16.02
N PHE A 53 -45.98 -11.54 -15.97
CA PHE A 53 -46.93 -11.36 -17.08
C PHE A 53 -48.39 -11.15 -16.65
N GLY A 54 -48.62 -10.82 -15.36
CA GLY A 54 -49.93 -10.39 -14.86
C GLY A 54 -50.89 -11.54 -14.56
N ILE A 55 -52.20 -11.29 -14.66
CA ILE A 55 -53.23 -12.26 -14.30
C ILE A 55 -53.36 -13.34 -15.38
N ALA A 56 -53.37 -14.59 -14.95
CA ALA A 56 -53.72 -15.72 -15.79
C ALA A 56 -54.74 -16.64 -15.12
N ARG A 57 -55.59 -17.28 -15.90
CA ARG A 57 -56.60 -18.24 -15.44
C ARG A 57 -56.12 -19.66 -15.64
N VAL A 58 -56.24 -20.50 -14.62
CA VAL A 58 -55.94 -21.94 -14.72
C VAL A 58 -56.96 -22.61 -15.63
N THR A 59 -56.47 -23.27 -16.67
CA THR A 59 -57.29 -23.96 -17.69
C THR A 59 -57.23 -25.47 -17.60
N ALA A 60 -56.14 -26.03 -17.08
CA ALA A 60 -56.01 -27.46 -16.83
C ALA A 60 -54.94 -27.73 -15.76
N THR A 61 -55.13 -28.78 -14.96
CA THR A 61 -54.10 -29.30 -14.03
C THR A 61 -53.99 -30.81 -14.13
N TRP A 62 -52.77 -31.36 -14.14
CA TRP A 62 -52.54 -32.81 -14.20
C TRP A 62 -51.41 -33.25 -13.27
N PRO A 63 -51.47 -34.46 -12.68
CA PRO A 63 -50.35 -35.04 -11.95
C PRO A 63 -49.15 -35.28 -12.86
N GLN A 64 -47.95 -35.00 -12.36
CA GLN A 64 -46.71 -35.38 -13.02
C GLN A 64 -45.62 -35.73 -12.00
N TYR A 65 -44.57 -36.41 -12.47
CA TYR A 65 -43.42 -36.74 -11.67
C TYR A 65 -42.18 -36.08 -12.27
N ASP A 66 -41.45 -35.32 -11.46
CA ASP A 66 -40.19 -34.70 -11.84
C ASP A 66 -39.02 -35.39 -11.13
N PRO A 67 -37.97 -35.84 -11.84
CA PRO A 67 -36.83 -36.51 -11.23
C PRO A 67 -36.13 -35.71 -10.12
N TYR A 68 -36.21 -34.38 -10.16
CA TYR A 68 -35.56 -33.48 -9.21
C TYR A 68 -36.51 -33.04 -8.09
N PHE A 69 -37.80 -32.80 -8.40
CA PHE A 69 -38.77 -32.23 -7.46
C PHE A 69 -39.80 -33.25 -6.92
N GLY A 70 -39.78 -34.49 -7.40
CA GLY A 70 -40.71 -35.55 -7.03
C GLY A 70 -42.11 -35.38 -7.62
N GLU A 71 -43.12 -35.93 -6.94
CA GLU A 71 -44.53 -35.78 -7.31
C GLU A 71 -44.96 -34.31 -7.24
N ASN A 72 -45.46 -33.78 -8.35
CA ASN A 72 -45.99 -32.41 -8.43
C ASN A 72 -47.13 -32.33 -9.47
N LEU A 73 -47.64 -31.13 -9.73
CA LEU A 73 -48.71 -30.88 -10.70
C LEU A 73 -48.19 -30.03 -11.86
N GLY A 74 -48.52 -30.44 -13.08
CA GLY A 74 -48.47 -29.55 -14.25
C GLY A 74 -49.75 -28.70 -14.29
N MET A 75 -49.61 -27.41 -14.58
CA MET A 75 -50.71 -26.45 -14.62
C MET A 75 -50.62 -25.61 -15.88
N ARG A 76 -51.66 -25.64 -16.71
CA ARG A 76 -51.78 -24.78 -17.89
C ARG A 76 -52.63 -23.56 -17.56
N VAL A 77 -52.10 -22.37 -17.81
CA VAL A 77 -52.78 -21.09 -17.57
C VAL A 77 -52.97 -20.31 -18.88
N ARG A 78 -54.03 -19.50 -18.94
CA ARG A 78 -54.31 -18.56 -20.02
C ARG A 78 -54.18 -17.14 -19.49
N GLU A 79 -53.28 -16.36 -20.05
CA GLU A 79 -53.11 -14.95 -19.71
C GLU A 79 -54.36 -14.12 -20.08
N GLU A 80 -54.86 -13.27 -19.18
CA GLU A 80 -56.06 -12.47 -19.46
C GLU A 80 -55.78 -11.29 -20.41
N ALA A 81 -54.56 -10.74 -20.39
CA ALA A 81 -54.19 -9.59 -21.20
C ALA A 81 -53.92 -9.95 -22.68
N THR A 82 -53.18 -11.03 -22.92
CA THR A 82 -52.74 -11.42 -24.29
C THR A 82 -53.45 -12.66 -24.82
N GLY A 83 -54.14 -13.42 -23.98
CA GLY A 83 -54.73 -14.71 -24.34
C GLY A 83 -53.70 -15.84 -24.53
N LYS A 84 -52.40 -15.58 -24.31
CA LYS A 84 -51.35 -16.59 -24.47
C LYS A 84 -51.54 -17.74 -23.48
N MET A 85 -51.38 -18.97 -23.96
CA MET A 85 -51.38 -20.18 -23.14
C MET A 85 -49.95 -20.45 -22.65
N ARG A 86 -49.78 -20.75 -21.37
CA ARG A 86 -48.49 -21.02 -20.73
C ARG A 86 -48.62 -22.21 -19.77
N VAL A 87 -47.54 -22.96 -19.55
CA VAL A 87 -47.52 -24.12 -18.64
C VAL A 87 -46.53 -23.87 -17.50
N PHE A 88 -46.96 -24.19 -16.28
CA PHE A 88 -46.22 -24.02 -15.02
C PHE A 88 -46.31 -25.29 -14.17
N LYS A 89 -45.46 -25.40 -13.16
CA LYS A 89 -45.53 -26.46 -12.14
C LYS A 89 -46.18 -25.94 -10.86
N ALA A 90 -46.86 -26.79 -10.10
CA ALA A 90 -47.50 -26.47 -8.83
C ALA A 90 -47.37 -27.66 -7.85
N GLY A 91 -47.55 -27.44 -6.56
CA GLY A 91 -47.45 -28.48 -5.53
C GLY A 91 -46.03 -29.02 -5.28
N ILE A 92 -44.99 -28.23 -5.53
CA ILE A 92 -43.60 -28.66 -5.34
C ILE A 92 -43.24 -28.63 -3.85
N LYS A 93 -43.04 -29.81 -3.26
CA LYS A 93 -42.72 -29.97 -1.83
C LYS A 93 -41.24 -30.27 -1.56
N ARG A 94 -40.55 -30.91 -2.50
CA ARG A 94 -39.14 -31.36 -2.36
C ARG A 94 -38.26 -30.57 -3.33
N GLY A 95 -37.11 -30.08 -2.85
CA GLY A 95 -36.14 -29.37 -3.68
C GLY A 95 -36.58 -27.97 -4.14
N PHE A 96 -37.63 -27.39 -3.53
CA PHE A 96 -38.16 -26.06 -3.88
C PHE A 96 -37.10 -24.94 -3.85
N GLU A 97 -36.10 -25.08 -2.96
CA GLU A 97 -34.93 -24.21 -2.84
C GLU A 97 -34.14 -24.04 -4.16
N TYR A 98 -34.28 -25.00 -5.08
CA TYR A 98 -33.65 -24.98 -6.41
C TYR A 98 -34.66 -24.80 -7.54
N PHE A 99 -35.94 -24.55 -7.23
CA PHE A 99 -37.02 -24.46 -8.21
C PHE A 99 -37.15 -23.05 -8.80
N VAL A 100 -37.12 -22.96 -10.13
CA VAL A 100 -37.37 -21.71 -10.87
C VAL A 100 -38.66 -21.86 -11.69
N PRO A 101 -39.65 -20.95 -11.54
CA PRO A 101 -40.83 -20.95 -12.40
C PRO A 101 -40.46 -20.53 -13.83
N ALA A 102 -40.26 -21.51 -14.71
CA ALA A 102 -40.09 -21.31 -16.14
C ALA A 102 -41.36 -21.69 -16.90
N GLU A 103 -41.58 -21.05 -18.06
CA GLU A 103 -42.58 -21.47 -19.05
C GLU A 103 -42.10 -22.81 -19.64
N VAL A 104 -42.90 -23.87 -19.49
CA VAL A 104 -42.58 -25.17 -20.09
C VAL A 104 -43.08 -25.17 -21.53
N GLU A 105 -42.17 -25.11 -22.52
CA GLU A 105 -42.47 -25.57 -23.88
C GLU A 105 -42.13 -27.06 -24.00
N GLU A 106 -42.81 -27.79 -24.90
CA GLU A 106 -42.52 -29.21 -25.18
C GLU A 106 -41.04 -29.39 -25.58
N PRO A 107 -40.41 -30.51 -25.18
CA PRO A 107 -38.98 -30.54 -24.90
C PRO A 107 -38.16 -30.61 -26.17
N GLU A 108 -37.22 -29.67 -26.33
CA GLU A 108 -35.93 -29.87 -26.98
C GLU A 108 -34.97 -28.80 -26.46
N ASP A 109 -33.93 -29.26 -25.76
CA ASP A 109 -32.77 -28.54 -25.25
C ASP A 109 -32.98 -27.39 -24.23
N TRP A 110 -32.90 -27.80 -22.96
CA TRP A 110 -32.85 -26.97 -21.77
C TRP A 110 -31.47 -26.30 -21.64
N ASP A 111 -31.35 -25.03 -22.08
CA ASP A 111 -30.19 -24.18 -21.77
C ASP A 111 -30.50 -23.26 -20.57
N LEU A 112 -29.84 -23.54 -19.44
CA LEU A 112 -29.90 -22.80 -18.17
C LEU A 112 -29.09 -21.51 -18.26
N GLY A 113 -29.67 -20.50 -18.91
CA GLY A 113 -29.01 -19.23 -19.17
C GLY A 113 -29.49 -18.03 -18.35
N LYS A 114 -29.63 -18.19 -17.02
CA LYS A 114 -29.60 -17.17 -15.92
C LYS A 114 -30.77 -17.29 -14.93
N PRO A 115 -30.50 -17.56 -13.63
CA PRO A 115 -31.51 -17.62 -12.58
C PRO A 115 -31.98 -16.22 -12.17
N THR A 116 -33.29 -16.06 -11.97
CA THR A 116 -33.85 -15.02 -11.08
C THR A 116 -34.48 -15.75 -9.89
N PRO A 117 -33.87 -15.72 -8.70
CA PRO A 117 -34.43 -16.34 -7.49
C PRO A 117 -35.72 -15.62 -7.05
N TYR A 118 -36.52 -16.29 -6.23
CA TYR A 118 -37.39 -15.60 -5.29
C TYR A 118 -36.49 -14.90 -4.29
N VAL A 119 -36.12 -13.65 -4.60
CA VAL A 119 -35.02 -12.99 -3.88
C VAL A 119 -35.48 -12.63 -2.47
N THR A 120 -34.93 -13.31 -1.48
CA THR A 120 -34.98 -12.82 -0.10
C THR A 120 -34.18 -11.51 -0.01
N PRO A 121 -34.50 -10.59 0.92
CA PRO A 121 -33.71 -9.37 1.08
C PRO A 121 -32.20 -9.62 1.22
N GLY A 122 -31.81 -10.72 1.88
CA GLY A 122 -30.41 -11.15 2.02
C GLY A 122 -29.74 -11.50 0.69
N GLU A 123 -30.40 -12.27 -0.19
CA GLU A 123 -29.87 -12.61 -1.51
C GLU A 123 -29.79 -11.39 -2.44
N VAL A 124 -30.72 -10.42 -2.31
CA VAL A 124 -30.64 -9.15 -3.04
C VAL A 124 -29.39 -8.38 -2.60
N VAL A 125 -29.12 -8.31 -1.28
CA VAL A 125 -27.94 -7.62 -0.74
C VAL A 125 -26.65 -8.34 -1.16
N GLU A 126 -26.62 -9.66 -1.19
CA GLU A 126 -25.44 -10.40 -1.64
C GLU A 126 -25.14 -10.13 -3.12
N GLN A 127 -26.16 -10.09 -3.97
CA GLN A 127 -25.99 -9.94 -5.41
C GLN A 127 -25.84 -8.47 -5.86
N PHE A 128 -26.55 -7.54 -5.21
CA PHE A 128 -26.67 -6.14 -5.64
C PHE A 128 -26.25 -5.13 -4.56
N GLY A 129 -25.82 -5.57 -3.39
CA GLY A 129 -25.50 -4.70 -2.24
C GLY A 129 -24.49 -3.62 -2.55
N SER A 130 -23.43 -3.93 -3.30
CA SER A 130 -22.41 -2.94 -3.70
C SER A 130 -22.98 -1.83 -4.58
N TYR A 131 -23.92 -2.16 -5.47
CA TYR A 131 -24.62 -1.17 -6.30
C TYR A 131 -25.54 -0.30 -5.44
N VAL A 132 -26.37 -0.93 -4.60
CA VAL A 132 -27.29 -0.22 -3.71
C VAL A 132 -26.54 0.70 -2.76
N GLN A 133 -25.42 0.22 -2.19
CA GLN A 133 -24.55 1.00 -1.32
C GLN A 133 -24.04 2.26 -2.01
N ARG A 134 -23.53 2.14 -3.24
CA ARG A 134 -23.01 3.30 -3.99
C ARG A 134 -24.11 4.34 -4.26
N GLU A 135 -25.28 3.90 -4.72
CA GLU A 135 -26.41 4.80 -4.98
C GLU A 135 -26.95 5.44 -3.69
N LEU A 136 -27.02 4.66 -2.60
CA LEU A 136 -27.47 5.14 -1.30
C LEU A 136 -26.51 6.18 -0.73
N LEU A 137 -25.20 5.90 -0.73
CA LEU A 137 -24.18 6.84 -0.30
C LEU A 137 -24.24 8.13 -1.13
N GLY A 138 -24.39 8.01 -2.45
CA GLY A 138 -24.54 9.17 -3.34
C GLY A 138 -25.73 10.06 -2.97
N ARG A 139 -26.87 9.47 -2.56
CA ARG A 139 -28.04 10.24 -2.11
C ARG A 139 -27.89 10.81 -0.71
N LEU A 140 -27.39 10.02 0.24
CA LEU A 140 -27.20 10.48 1.63
C LEU A 140 -26.22 11.64 1.69
N SER A 141 -25.15 11.61 0.90
CA SER A 141 -24.17 12.70 0.82
C SER A 141 -24.71 13.99 0.20
N GLN A 142 -25.81 13.95 -0.56
CA GLN A 142 -26.43 15.13 -1.17
C GLN A 142 -27.48 15.80 -0.27
N ASP A 143 -27.94 15.11 0.77
CA ASP A 143 -29.00 15.59 1.65
C ASP A 143 -28.38 16.13 2.96
N GLU A 144 -28.44 17.45 3.15
CA GLU A 144 -27.84 18.15 4.29
C GLU A 144 -28.41 17.72 5.66
N ARG A 145 -29.55 17.03 5.67
CA ARG A 145 -30.14 16.49 6.91
C ARG A 145 -29.36 15.31 7.45
N PHE A 146 -28.62 14.61 6.59
CA PHE A 146 -27.82 13.46 6.95
C PHE A 146 -26.36 13.87 7.13
N ILE A 147 -25.81 13.47 8.26
CA ILE A 147 -24.41 13.68 8.61
C ILE A 147 -23.77 12.33 8.87
N ASN A 148 -22.47 12.23 8.60
CA ASN A 148 -21.73 11.00 8.76
C ASN A 148 -20.42 11.18 9.54
N PHE A 149 -19.99 10.08 10.15
CA PHE A 149 -18.65 9.88 10.67
C PHE A 149 -18.22 8.45 10.33
N GLY A 150 -17.19 8.30 9.50
CA GLY A 150 -16.81 6.99 8.96
C GLY A 150 -17.96 6.35 8.18
N GLN A 151 -18.36 5.15 8.59
CA GLN A 151 -19.47 4.38 8.01
C GLN A 151 -20.83 4.61 8.70
N GLU A 152 -20.87 5.46 9.73
CA GLU A 152 -22.08 5.73 10.50
C GLU A 152 -22.77 7.00 9.97
N TRP A 153 -24.10 6.94 9.91
CA TRP A 153 -24.97 8.02 9.47
C TRP A 153 -25.97 8.39 10.55
N PHE A 154 -26.27 9.68 10.67
CA PHE A 154 -27.23 10.22 11.62
C PHE A 154 -27.95 11.46 11.09
N LEU A 155 -29.07 11.82 11.71
CA LEU A 155 -29.82 13.03 11.37
C LEU A 155 -29.31 14.22 12.17
N VAL A 156 -29.00 15.32 11.48
CA VAL A 156 -28.44 16.53 12.10
C VAL A 156 -29.37 17.15 13.15
N ASP A 157 -30.69 17.11 12.90
CA ASP A 157 -31.71 17.70 13.78
C ASP A 157 -31.84 16.97 15.12
N LEU A 158 -31.40 15.72 15.18
CA LEU A 158 -31.42 14.90 16.39
C LEU A 158 -30.10 14.94 17.17
N LEU A 159 -29.09 15.66 16.65
CA LEU A 159 -27.77 15.72 17.25
C LEU A 159 -27.60 17.00 18.07
N GLU A 160 -27.45 16.86 19.38
CA GLU A 160 -27.00 17.96 20.22
C GLU A 160 -25.54 18.32 19.88
N ARG A 161 -25.25 19.61 19.71
CA ARG A 161 -23.89 20.05 19.35
C ARG A 161 -22.96 19.98 20.55
N VAL A 162 -21.69 19.64 20.30
CA VAL A 162 -20.62 19.84 21.29
C VAL A 162 -20.29 21.33 21.31
N SER A 163 -20.29 21.92 22.49
CA SER A 163 -19.99 23.33 22.67
C SER A 163 -18.49 23.63 22.48
N PRO A 164 -18.12 24.86 22.12
CA PRO A 164 -16.71 25.26 22.05
C PRO A 164 -15.95 25.07 23.38
N GLN A 165 -16.66 25.20 24.52
CA GLN A 165 -16.07 25.01 25.85
C GLN A 165 -15.74 23.54 26.12
N GLU A 166 -16.64 22.62 25.75
CA GLU A 166 -16.40 21.17 25.81
C GLU A 166 -15.20 20.77 24.92
N LEU A 167 -15.11 21.30 23.70
CA LEU A 167 -13.95 21.06 22.82
C LEU A 167 -12.65 21.63 23.42
N ALA A 168 -12.70 22.81 24.04
CA ALA A 168 -11.52 23.37 24.70
C ALA A 168 -11.05 22.51 25.89
N GLN A 169 -11.98 21.94 26.66
CA GLN A 169 -11.67 21.01 27.74
C GLN A 169 -11.07 19.69 27.20
N ALA A 170 -11.62 19.15 26.12
CA ALA A 170 -11.07 17.96 25.46
C ALA A 170 -9.63 18.20 25.00
N ALA A 171 -9.35 19.36 24.39
CA ALA A 171 -7.98 19.73 24.00
C ALA A 171 -7.04 19.84 25.22
N GLU A 172 -7.49 20.43 26.32
CA GLU A 172 -6.71 20.50 27.56
C GLU A 172 -6.38 19.10 28.12
N ARG A 173 -7.35 18.18 28.11
CA ARG A 173 -7.12 16.78 28.53
C ARG A 173 -6.04 16.10 27.69
N ILE A 174 -6.05 16.28 26.36
CA ILE A 174 -4.99 15.74 25.47
C ILE A 174 -3.64 16.37 25.82
N ARG A 175 -3.58 17.70 26.00
CA ARG A 175 -2.34 18.40 26.37
C ARG A 175 -1.75 17.90 27.69
N GLN A 176 -2.59 17.62 28.67
CA GLN A 176 -2.14 17.09 29.96
C GLN A 176 -1.68 15.63 29.89
N ALA A 177 -2.35 14.81 29.08
CA ALA A 177 -1.98 13.41 28.90
C ALA A 177 -0.71 13.23 28.06
N GLY A 178 -0.52 14.07 27.03
CA GLY A 178 0.60 13.96 26.09
C GLY A 178 0.50 12.77 25.12
N GLU A 179 -0.62 12.06 25.11
CA GLU A 179 -0.89 10.90 24.24
C GLU A 179 -2.31 10.97 23.64
N PRO A 180 -2.58 10.25 22.53
CA PRO A 180 -3.93 10.22 21.97
C PRO A 180 -4.92 9.57 22.92
N LEU A 181 -6.10 10.19 23.05
CA LEU A 181 -7.14 9.73 23.95
C LEU A 181 -8.34 9.21 23.17
N SER A 182 -8.94 8.14 23.68
CA SER A 182 -10.27 7.70 23.25
C SER A 182 -11.35 8.64 23.80
N LEU A 183 -12.60 8.46 23.35
CA LEU A 183 -13.71 9.25 23.86
C LEU A 183 -13.96 9.02 25.36
N LYS A 184 -13.56 7.86 25.89
CA LYS A 184 -13.58 7.60 27.34
C LYS A 184 -12.67 8.56 28.08
N GLY A 185 -11.45 8.81 27.59
CA GLY A 185 -10.53 9.77 28.21
C GLY A 185 -10.99 11.23 28.04
N LEU A 186 -11.63 11.55 26.92
CA LEU A 186 -11.98 12.94 26.58
C LEU A 186 -13.29 13.44 27.19
N ALA A 187 -14.30 12.58 27.17
CA ALA A 187 -15.68 12.96 27.47
C ALA A 187 -16.41 11.91 28.33
N ASP A 188 -15.67 10.94 28.90
CA ASP A 188 -16.21 9.87 29.72
C ASP A 188 -17.27 9.01 29.00
N VAL A 189 -17.23 9.00 27.65
CA VAL A 189 -18.10 8.18 26.80
C VAL A 189 -17.48 6.79 26.66
N PRO A 190 -18.21 5.70 26.94
CA PRO A 190 -17.68 4.34 26.78
C PRO A 190 -17.19 4.07 25.35
N ASP A 191 -16.03 3.44 25.22
CA ASP A 191 -15.47 3.03 23.92
C ASP A 191 -16.37 1.95 23.27
N GLU A 192 -16.91 1.05 24.08
CA GLU A 192 -17.95 0.08 23.72
C GLU A 192 -19.32 0.58 24.19
N PRO A 193 -20.14 1.19 23.31
CA PRO A 193 -21.45 1.70 23.68
C PRO A 193 -22.41 0.56 24.06
N GLN A 194 -23.10 0.70 25.20
CA GLN A 194 -24.07 -0.31 25.68
C GLN A 194 -25.51 0.18 25.62
N THR A 195 -25.71 1.50 25.65
CA THR A 195 -27.03 2.13 25.60
C THR A 195 -27.20 2.98 24.35
N GLN A 196 -28.46 3.25 23.97
CA GLN A 196 -28.75 4.14 22.85
C GLN A 196 -28.13 5.55 23.05
N SER A 197 -28.06 6.01 24.30
CA SER A 197 -27.42 7.28 24.65
C SER A 197 -25.93 7.25 24.33
N ASP A 198 -25.23 6.15 24.63
CA ASP A 198 -23.79 6.03 24.38
C ASP A 198 -23.47 6.10 22.89
N PHE A 199 -24.26 5.43 22.04
CA PHE A 199 -24.10 5.51 20.59
C PHE A 199 -24.26 6.94 20.06
N VAL A 200 -25.27 7.67 20.56
CA VAL A 200 -25.49 9.07 20.16
C VAL A 200 -24.37 9.98 20.65
N GLN A 201 -23.91 9.80 21.90
CA GLN A 201 -22.79 10.58 22.46
C GLN A 201 -21.48 10.29 21.72
N ARG A 202 -21.19 9.02 21.41
CA ARG A 202 -20.02 8.62 20.61
C ARG A 202 -20.03 9.29 19.24
N PHE A 203 -21.16 9.24 18.53
CA PHE A 203 -21.29 9.88 17.23
C PHE A 203 -21.17 11.41 17.34
N ARG A 204 -21.85 12.03 18.32
CA ARG A 204 -21.79 13.47 18.61
C ARG A 204 -20.35 13.96 18.76
N TRP A 205 -19.57 13.30 19.61
CA TRP A 205 -18.19 13.69 19.88
C TRP A 205 -17.26 13.46 18.70
N ASN A 206 -17.30 12.28 18.10
CA ASN A 206 -16.47 11.97 16.93
C ASN A 206 -16.76 12.92 15.76
N TYR A 207 -18.03 13.22 15.50
CA TYR A 207 -18.44 14.17 14.47
C TYR A 207 -17.94 15.59 14.73
N ALA A 208 -18.01 16.06 15.99
CA ALA A 208 -17.55 17.38 16.38
C ALA A 208 -16.02 17.51 16.29
N LEU A 209 -15.28 16.53 16.83
CA LEU A 209 -13.82 16.50 16.80
C LEU A 209 -13.29 16.43 15.37
N ALA A 210 -13.92 15.64 14.49
CA ALA A 210 -13.52 15.52 13.08
C ALA A 210 -13.61 16.83 12.28
N ARG A 211 -14.39 17.80 12.75
CA ARG A 211 -14.61 19.09 12.09
C ARG A 211 -13.76 20.22 12.67
N ASP A 212 -13.12 19.99 13.81
CA ASP A 212 -12.25 20.95 14.46
C ASP A 212 -10.81 20.64 14.06
N ASN A 213 -10.18 21.58 13.35
CA ASN A 213 -8.83 21.40 12.78
C ASN A 213 -7.71 21.26 13.83
N ARG A 214 -8.01 21.49 15.11
CA ARG A 214 -7.05 21.25 16.19
C ARG A 214 -6.89 19.77 16.48
N PHE A 215 -7.89 18.95 16.17
CA PHE A 215 -7.90 17.53 16.47
C PHE A 215 -7.61 16.71 15.22
N ASP A 216 -6.77 15.69 15.39
CA ASP A 216 -6.57 14.64 14.39
C ASP A 216 -7.00 13.29 14.98
N ASN A 217 -7.67 12.46 14.17
CA ASN A 217 -7.95 11.08 14.54
C ASN A 217 -6.81 10.20 14.03
N VAL A 218 -5.96 9.82 14.97
CA VAL A 218 -4.75 9.02 14.76
C VAL A 218 -4.96 7.54 15.13
N GLY A 219 -6.21 7.12 15.35
CA GLY A 219 -6.58 5.72 15.61
C GLY A 219 -6.87 4.92 14.34
N THR A 220 -7.65 3.85 14.51
CA THR A 220 -8.23 3.09 13.38
C THR A 220 -9.64 3.60 13.06
N SER A 221 -10.21 3.12 11.96
CA SER A 221 -11.59 3.46 11.58
C SER A 221 -12.61 3.00 12.64
N ASP A 222 -12.36 1.85 13.30
CA ASP A 222 -13.25 1.26 14.29
C ASP A 222 -13.00 1.76 15.72
N ALA A 223 -11.75 2.13 16.01
CA ALA A 223 -11.31 2.65 17.30
C ALA A 223 -10.61 4.03 17.11
N PRO A 224 -11.39 5.11 16.98
CA PRO A 224 -10.84 6.46 16.90
C PRO A 224 -10.04 6.82 18.15
N LEU A 225 -8.85 7.40 17.93
CA LEU A 225 -8.03 8.00 18.97
C LEU A 225 -7.74 9.44 18.56
N TRP A 226 -8.07 10.38 19.42
CA TRP A 226 -7.97 11.80 19.11
C TRP A 226 -6.71 12.39 19.73
N PHE A 227 -5.97 13.13 18.91
CA PHE A 227 -4.76 13.84 19.29
C PHE A 227 -4.82 15.28 18.82
N LEU A 228 -3.91 16.12 19.31
CA LEU A 228 -3.84 17.51 18.90
C LEU A 228 -2.77 17.69 17.82
N ALA A 229 -3.16 18.35 16.72
CA ALA A 229 -2.27 18.63 15.60
C ALA A 229 -1.03 19.45 16.02
N GLU A 230 -1.15 20.32 17.04
CA GLU A 230 -0.03 21.11 17.57
C GLU A 230 1.01 20.29 18.35
N LEU A 231 0.64 19.10 18.82
CA LEU A 231 1.52 18.20 19.58
C LEU A 231 2.14 17.11 18.69
N GLU A 232 1.79 17.08 17.39
CA GLU A 232 2.37 16.11 16.47
C GLU A 232 3.86 16.41 16.22
N PRO A 233 4.72 15.37 16.23
CA PRO A 233 6.13 15.54 15.89
C PRO A 233 6.32 16.12 14.48
N PRO A 234 7.34 16.96 14.25
CA PRO A 234 7.58 17.54 12.94
C PRO A 234 7.85 16.49 11.86
N GLU A 235 8.42 15.33 12.20
CA GLU A 235 8.67 14.19 11.30
C GLU A 235 7.39 13.46 10.87
N VAL A 236 6.28 13.67 11.59
CA VAL A 236 4.94 13.15 11.26
C VAL A 236 4.21 14.16 10.38
N VAL A 237 4.37 15.46 10.66
CA VAL A 237 3.76 16.53 9.87
C VAL A 237 4.45 16.70 8.51
N THR A 238 5.78 16.61 8.49
CA THR A 238 6.60 16.76 7.29
C THR A 238 7.53 15.58 7.14
N LYS A 239 7.48 14.90 5.98
CA LYS A 239 8.36 13.78 5.67
C LYS A 239 9.83 14.13 5.90
N PRO A 240 10.60 13.32 6.65
CA PRO A 240 12.02 13.52 6.82
C PRO A 240 12.76 13.64 5.47
N LYS A 241 13.65 14.62 5.36
CA LYS A 241 14.44 14.86 4.14
C LYS A 241 15.33 13.67 3.74
N ALA A 242 15.73 12.86 4.71
CA ALA A 242 16.47 11.61 4.48
C ALA A 242 15.63 10.57 3.71
N LEU A 243 14.31 10.55 3.91
CA LEU A 243 13.38 9.61 3.26
C LEU A 243 12.85 10.13 1.92
N THR A 244 13.05 11.41 1.61
CA THR A 244 12.56 12.01 0.37
C THR A 244 13.47 11.64 -0.80
N ILE A 245 12.98 10.79 -1.70
CA ILE A 245 13.65 10.45 -2.95
C ILE A 245 13.40 11.58 -3.96
N PRO A 246 14.44 12.26 -4.47
CA PRO A 246 14.27 13.28 -5.50
C PRO A 246 13.66 12.66 -6.75
N ALA A 247 12.68 13.33 -7.36
CA ALA A 247 12.17 12.93 -8.67
C ALA A 247 13.32 13.04 -9.68
N VAL A 248 13.91 11.90 -10.05
CA VAL A 248 14.80 11.84 -11.21
C VAL A 248 13.88 11.73 -12.42
N PRO A 249 13.91 12.69 -13.37
CA PRO A 249 13.12 12.54 -14.57
C PRO A 249 13.52 11.23 -15.24
N TYR A 250 12.55 10.36 -15.49
CA TYR A 250 12.74 9.16 -16.31
C TYR A 250 13.19 9.61 -17.70
N THR A 251 14.50 9.75 -17.90
CA THR A 251 15.04 9.89 -19.25
C THR A 251 14.83 8.53 -19.92
N ARG A 252 14.07 8.51 -21.02
CA ARG A 252 13.87 7.34 -21.90
C ARG A 252 15.17 6.67 -22.38
N GLU A 253 16.32 7.25 -22.09
CA GLU A 253 17.67 6.78 -22.45
C GLU A 253 18.17 5.63 -21.53
N TYR A 254 17.45 5.32 -20.45
CA TYR A 254 17.89 4.45 -19.35
C TYR A 254 17.17 3.08 -19.27
N ILE A 255 16.93 2.41 -20.41
CA ILE A 255 16.03 1.23 -20.50
C ILE A 255 16.72 -0.10 -20.17
N TYR A 256 18.04 -0.21 -20.35
CA TYR A 256 18.76 -1.49 -20.28
C TYR A 256 19.59 -1.60 -19.00
N VAL A 257 19.17 -2.48 -18.09
CA VAL A 257 19.85 -2.81 -16.83
C VAL A 257 20.41 -4.23 -16.93
N HIS A 258 21.63 -4.46 -16.43
CA HIS A 258 22.25 -5.79 -16.42
C HIS A 258 21.38 -6.79 -15.65
N ARG A 259 21.26 -8.03 -16.14
CA ARG A 259 20.35 -9.03 -15.56
C ARG A 259 20.57 -9.30 -14.07
N GLU A 260 21.84 -9.41 -13.63
CA GLU A 260 22.17 -9.59 -12.21
C GLU A 260 21.64 -8.41 -11.35
N LEU A 261 21.69 -7.19 -11.88
CA LEU A 261 21.21 -6.01 -11.18
C LEU A 261 19.69 -5.93 -11.16
N LYS A 262 18.97 -6.46 -12.17
CA LYS A 262 17.49 -6.53 -12.14
C LYS A 262 16.98 -7.38 -10.98
N GLU A 263 17.61 -8.52 -10.71
CA GLU A 263 17.25 -9.38 -9.57
C GLU A 263 17.57 -8.69 -8.23
N LEU A 264 18.69 -7.98 -8.19
CA LEU A 264 19.09 -7.22 -7.01
C LEU A 264 18.14 -6.05 -6.74
N ASP A 265 17.76 -5.33 -7.80
CA ASP A 265 16.81 -4.22 -7.78
C ASP A 265 15.46 -4.68 -7.28
N ARG A 266 14.93 -5.80 -7.79
CA ARG A 266 13.66 -6.36 -7.31
C ARG A 266 13.70 -6.59 -5.80
N ARG A 267 14.76 -7.19 -5.27
CA ARG A 267 14.89 -7.46 -3.83
C ARG A 267 14.96 -6.19 -2.99
N ILE A 268 15.74 -5.19 -3.43
CA ILE A 268 15.87 -3.94 -2.67
C ILE A 268 14.62 -3.06 -2.84
N ALA A 269 13.99 -3.05 -4.02
CA ALA A 269 12.73 -2.34 -4.25
C ALA A 269 11.57 -2.97 -3.47
N GLU A 270 11.53 -4.29 -3.31
CA GLU A 270 10.61 -4.94 -2.37
C GLU A 270 10.86 -4.51 -0.91
N GLU A 271 12.10 -4.16 -0.57
CA GLU A 271 12.52 -3.66 0.74
C GLU A 271 12.35 -2.12 0.91
N GLU A 272 12.36 -1.32 -0.17
CA GLU A 272 12.32 0.15 -0.13
C GLU A 272 11.01 0.78 -0.64
N GLU A 273 10.37 0.22 -1.66
CA GLU A 273 9.22 0.82 -2.34
C GLU A 273 7.89 0.20 -1.89
N GLY A 274 7.06 1.04 -1.27
CA GLY A 274 5.62 0.83 -1.16
C GLY A 274 4.94 1.01 -2.51
N SER A 275 5.17 0.14 -3.49
CA SER A 275 4.32 0.12 -4.69
C SER A 275 2.94 -0.39 -4.29
N HIS A 276 1.90 0.39 -4.58
CA HIS A 276 0.50 0.01 -4.42
C HIS A 276 0.28 -1.37 -5.05
N PRO A 277 -0.03 -2.41 -4.27
CA PRO A 277 -0.54 -3.62 -4.89
C PRO A 277 -1.95 -3.32 -5.39
N LEU A 278 -2.18 -3.65 -6.67
CA LEU A 278 -3.52 -3.98 -7.16
C LEU A 278 -3.92 -5.28 -6.43
N GLY A 279 -4.46 -5.14 -5.21
CA GLY A 279 -4.85 -6.24 -4.33
C GLY A 279 -4.31 -6.09 -2.91
N GLU A 280 -5.14 -6.33 -1.90
CA GLU A 280 -4.78 -6.16 -0.50
C GLU A 280 -3.78 -7.24 -0.04
N PRO A 281 -2.62 -6.88 0.54
CA PRO A 281 -1.71 -7.89 1.07
C PRO A 281 -2.34 -8.57 2.30
N GLU A 282 -2.22 -9.91 2.36
CA GLU A 282 -2.63 -10.70 3.52
C GLU A 282 -1.84 -10.27 4.77
N SER A 283 -2.52 -10.13 5.90
CA SER A 283 -1.87 -9.80 7.18
C SER A 283 -0.86 -10.87 7.57
N ALA A 284 0.29 -10.44 8.10
CA ALA A 284 1.32 -11.33 8.64
C ALA A 284 1.41 -11.15 10.15
N GLU A 285 1.69 -12.22 10.89
CA GLU A 285 1.99 -12.13 12.33
C GLU A 285 3.38 -11.51 12.56
N ARG A 286 4.34 -11.84 11.69
CA ARG A 286 5.74 -11.44 11.81
C ARG A 286 6.36 -11.19 10.43
N VAL A 287 7.23 -10.18 10.36
CA VAL A 287 8.02 -9.84 9.18
C VAL A 287 9.45 -9.46 9.58
N GLU A 288 10.40 -9.70 8.67
CA GLU A 288 11.80 -9.31 8.82
C GLU A 288 12.23 -8.50 7.60
N PHE A 289 13.09 -7.51 7.80
CA PHE A 289 13.64 -6.68 6.72
C PHE A 289 15.05 -6.19 7.05
N VAL A 290 15.80 -5.77 6.03
CA VAL A 290 17.12 -5.16 6.19
C VAL A 290 16.96 -3.64 6.33
N LEU A 291 17.48 -3.07 7.42
CA LEU A 291 17.43 -1.63 7.67
C LEU A 291 18.41 -0.90 6.74
N ASN A 292 17.90 -0.03 5.88
CA ASN A 292 18.76 0.82 5.05
C ASN A 292 19.24 2.07 5.81
N PHE A 293 20.19 2.80 5.22
CA PHE A 293 20.73 4.02 5.83
C PHE A 293 19.68 5.11 6.05
N ALA A 294 18.82 5.39 5.07
CA ALA A 294 17.86 6.49 5.15
C ALA A 294 16.84 6.30 6.29
N HIS A 295 16.36 5.07 6.50
CA HIS A 295 15.46 4.71 7.58
C HIS A 295 16.17 4.67 8.93
N CYS A 296 17.41 4.16 8.98
CA CYS A 296 18.25 4.24 10.17
C CYS A 296 18.48 5.71 10.60
N GLN A 297 18.85 6.57 9.64
CA GLN A 297 19.05 8.01 9.84
C GLN A 297 17.76 8.75 10.23
N ALA A 298 16.60 8.29 9.81
CA ALA A 298 15.33 8.91 10.16
C ALA A 298 14.70 8.36 11.44
N GLY A 299 15.25 7.29 12.04
CA GLY A 299 14.57 6.56 13.12
C GLY A 299 13.25 5.93 12.66
N ALA A 300 13.24 5.44 11.43
CA ALA A 300 12.03 5.01 10.72
C ALA A 300 12.14 3.57 10.20
N ILE A 301 11.00 3.03 9.76
CA ILE A 301 10.84 1.74 9.09
C ILE A 301 10.21 1.99 7.72
N PRO A 302 10.67 1.36 6.63
CA PRO A 302 9.97 1.41 5.35
C PRO A 302 8.61 0.72 5.44
N LEU A 303 7.54 1.31 4.91
CA LEU A 303 6.26 0.61 4.69
C LEU A 303 6.19 0.09 3.25
N ASN A 304 6.94 -0.98 3.00
CA ASN A 304 6.93 -1.71 1.73
C ASN A 304 5.87 -2.82 1.74
N LYS A 305 5.77 -3.58 0.65
CA LYS A 305 4.80 -4.70 0.54
C LYS A 305 4.91 -5.73 1.66
N ASN A 306 6.11 -5.95 2.20
CA ASN A 306 6.35 -6.90 3.27
C ASN A 306 5.97 -6.31 4.64
N THR A 307 6.57 -5.19 5.02
CA THR A 307 6.39 -4.58 6.36
C THR A 307 4.98 -4.06 6.60
N ARG A 308 4.27 -3.60 5.56
CA ARG A 308 2.88 -3.11 5.68
C ARG A 308 1.89 -4.17 6.19
N ARG A 309 2.25 -5.46 6.10
CA ARG A 309 1.41 -6.61 6.49
C ARG A 309 1.23 -6.78 8.00
N VAL A 310 2.11 -6.22 8.82
CA VAL A 310 1.99 -6.28 10.29
C VAL A 310 1.24 -5.08 10.88
N PHE A 311 1.13 -3.98 10.14
CA PHE A 311 0.46 -2.78 10.60
C PHE A 311 -1.07 -2.91 10.47
N PRO A 312 -1.84 -2.24 11.35
CA PRO A 312 -3.30 -2.25 11.31
C PRO A 312 -3.80 -1.61 10.02
N ARG A 313 -4.86 -2.15 9.42
CA ARG A 313 -5.49 -1.50 8.26
C ARG A 313 -6.22 -0.24 8.70
N THR A 314 -6.10 0.83 7.92
CA THR A 314 -6.81 2.09 8.15
C THR A 314 -7.01 2.85 6.85
N ASP A 315 -8.03 3.69 6.83
CA ASP A 315 -8.30 4.68 5.78
C ASP A 315 -7.69 6.05 6.09
N ARG A 316 -6.95 6.17 7.20
CA ARG A 316 -6.36 7.42 7.68
C ARG A 316 -4.97 7.66 7.08
N PRO A 317 -4.59 8.94 6.87
CA PRO A 317 -3.27 9.27 6.33
C PRO A 317 -2.14 8.89 7.29
N ARG A 318 -2.42 8.98 8.60
CA ARG A 318 -1.49 8.62 9.67
C ARG A 318 -2.18 7.89 10.82
N THR A 319 -1.40 7.09 11.55
CA THR A 319 -1.87 6.35 12.73
C THR A 319 -0.81 6.38 13.82
N ARG A 320 -1.23 6.59 15.06
CA ARG A 320 -0.40 6.44 16.24
C ARG A 320 -0.37 4.96 16.65
N ILE A 321 0.82 4.43 16.88
CA ILE A 321 1.06 3.06 17.35
C ILE A 321 2.04 3.04 18.52
N THR A 322 2.11 1.95 19.24
CA THR A 322 3.15 1.73 20.24
C THR A 322 4.11 0.66 19.74
N PHE A 323 5.38 0.99 19.63
CA PHE A 323 6.42 -0.02 19.47
C PHE A 323 6.77 -0.58 20.84
N ILE A 324 6.84 -1.90 20.97
CA ILE A 324 7.28 -2.59 22.16
C ILE A 324 8.66 -3.14 21.88
N ASN A 325 9.65 -2.74 22.67
CA ASN A 325 10.98 -3.32 22.58
C ASN A 325 10.90 -4.80 22.96
N GLY A 326 11.17 -5.69 22.01
CA GLY A 326 11.05 -7.14 22.22
C GLY A 326 12.00 -7.72 23.28
N ARG A 327 12.97 -6.93 23.76
CA ARG A 327 13.94 -7.33 24.78
C ARG A 327 13.63 -6.78 26.15
N SER A 328 13.34 -5.48 26.25
CA SER A 328 13.07 -4.82 27.54
C SER A 328 11.57 -4.78 27.90
N GLY A 329 10.68 -4.95 26.92
CA GLY A 329 9.25 -4.68 27.08
C GLY A 329 8.89 -3.20 27.12
N GLU A 330 9.87 -2.31 26.93
CA GLU A 330 9.66 -0.87 26.91
C GLU A 330 8.70 -0.45 25.80
N ARG A 331 7.80 0.47 26.14
CA ARG A 331 6.78 1.01 25.24
C ARG A 331 7.25 2.33 24.67
N MET A 332 7.48 2.36 23.37
CA MET A 332 8.03 3.48 22.63
C MET A 332 6.94 4.06 21.71
N PRO A 333 6.76 5.39 21.70
CA PRO A 333 5.77 6.04 20.87
C PRO A 333 6.15 5.95 19.37
N GLY A 334 5.30 5.34 18.55
CA GLY A 334 5.46 5.30 17.09
C GLY A 334 4.33 5.94 16.30
N TRP A 335 4.61 6.23 15.05
CA TRP A 335 3.68 6.77 14.05
C TRP A 335 3.80 6.00 12.75
N VAL A 336 2.70 5.79 12.05
CA VAL A 336 2.64 5.15 10.73
C VAL A 336 2.09 6.17 9.74
N MET A 337 2.85 6.47 8.69
CA MET A 337 2.52 7.41 7.63
C MET A 337 2.15 6.63 6.36
N TRP A 338 0.85 6.41 6.16
CA TRP A 338 0.33 5.47 5.17
C TRP A 338 0.49 5.94 3.73
N GLU A 339 0.33 7.23 3.50
CA GLU A 339 0.50 7.86 2.19
C GLU A 339 1.98 8.03 1.85
N GLU A 340 2.82 8.25 2.86
CA GLU A 340 4.25 8.51 2.69
C GLU A 340 5.15 7.27 2.76
N ASN A 341 4.55 6.12 3.09
CA ASN A 341 5.16 4.79 3.14
C ASN A 341 6.30 4.63 4.16
N TYR A 342 6.15 5.15 5.38
CA TYR A 342 7.08 4.87 6.48
C TYR A 342 6.39 4.84 7.85
N ALA A 343 7.00 4.14 8.80
CA ALA A 343 6.69 4.30 10.22
C ALA A 343 7.87 4.97 10.94
N TRP A 344 7.64 5.78 11.96
CA TRP A 344 8.62 6.61 12.64
C TRP A 344 8.54 6.45 14.17
N GLY A 345 9.65 6.65 14.86
CA GLY A 345 9.72 6.65 16.34
C GLY A 345 10.70 5.63 16.93
N LEU A 346 11.75 5.24 16.18
CA LEU A 346 12.74 4.24 16.60
C LEU A 346 14.18 4.76 16.62
N ARG A 347 14.37 6.08 16.57
CA ARG A 347 15.69 6.70 16.53
C ARG A 347 16.53 6.29 17.74
N GLU A 348 15.99 6.57 18.93
CA GLU A 348 16.62 6.29 20.21
C GLU A 348 16.88 4.79 20.37
N TRP A 349 15.90 3.97 19.97
CA TRP A 349 16.04 2.52 20.00
C TRP A 349 17.20 2.01 19.14
N TYR A 350 17.39 2.56 17.94
CA TYR A 350 18.53 2.19 17.08
C TYR A 350 19.86 2.59 17.72
N GLU A 351 19.93 3.78 18.33
CA GLU A 351 21.16 4.30 18.95
C GLU A 351 21.56 3.51 20.20
N GLU A 352 20.61 3.26 21.11
CA GLU A 352 20.84 2.51 22.35
C GLU A 352 21.29 1.06 22.08
N ASN A 353 20.78 0.44 21.02
CA ASN A 353 21.10 -0.93 20.65
C ASN A 353 22.26 -1.03 19.63
N LEU A 354 22.91 0.09 19.28
CA LEU A 354 24.00 0.17 18.30
C LEU A 354 23.63 -0.50 16.96
N ILE A 355 22.41 -0.25 16.49
CA ILE A 355 21.87 -0.80 15.25
C ILE A 355 22.35 0.05 14.08
N TRP A 356 23.03 -0.60 13.14
CA TRP A 356 23.57 0.05 11.95
C TRP A 356 22.79 -0.31 10.68
N PRO A 357 22.89 0.52 9.62
CA PRO A 357 22.45 0.13 8.28
C PRO A 357 22.98 -1.25 7.92
N GLY A 358 22.13 -2.10 7.33
CA GLY A 358 22.40 -3.51 7.05
C GLY A 358 21.90 -4.47 8.13
N ALA A 359 21.49 -4.01 9.32
CA ALA A 359 20.92 -4.87 10.36
C ALA A 359 19.56 -5.47 9.94
N TYR A 360 19.30 -6.71 10.33
CA TYR A 360 17.97 -7.32 10.19
C TYR A 360 17.09 -6.95 11.39
N ILE A 361 15.98 -6.29 11.08
CA ILE A 361 14.94 -5.92 12.05
C ILE A 361 13.73 -6.82 11.86
N ARG A 362 13.14 -7.21 12.98
CA ARG A 362 11.92 -8.01 13.07
C ARG A 362 10.79 -7.17 13.65
N LEU A 363 9.64 -7.25 13.01
CA LEU A 363 8.38 -6.70 13.51
C LEU A 363 7.39 -7.82 13.73
N GLU A 364 6.63 -7.74 14.81
CA GLU A 364 5.65 -8.74 15.20
C GLU A 364 4.40 -8.09 15.79
N ARG A 365 3.24 -8.59 15.40
CA ARG A 365 1.95 -8.12 15.91
C ARG A 365 1.76 -8.62 17.32
N THR A 366 1.11 -7.80 18.13
CA THR A 366 0.53 -8.25 19.39
C THR A 366 -0.96 -8.55 19.21
N GLU A 367 -1.62 -8.93 20.31
CA GLU A 367 -3.08 -9.01 20.37
C GLU A 367 -3.74 -7.63 20.16
N HIS A 368 -3.04 -6.54 20.49
CA HIS A 368 -3.52 -5.18 20.26
C HIS A 368 -3.09 -4.67 18.88
N PRO A 369 -4.05 -4.24 18.02
CA PRO A 369 -3.75 -3.89 16.62
C PRO A 369 -2.87 -2.64 16.46
N LEU A 370 -2.81 -1.77 17.47
CA LEU A 370 -1.97 -0.57 17.48
C LEU A 370 -0.64 -0.79 18.23
N GLU A 371 -0.33 -2.01 18.65
CA GLU A 371 0.92 -2.35 19.34
C GLU A 371 1.72 -3.38 18.55
N LEU A 372 2.98 -3.06 18.26
CA LEU A 372 3.90 -3.92 17.52
C LEU A 372 5.17 -4.13 18.32
N ILE A 373 5.62 -5.38 18.39
CA ILE A 373 6.94 -5.71 18.92
C ILE A 373 7.99 -5.40 17.84
N VAL A 374 9.04 -4.69 18.23
CA VAL A 374 10.23 -4.43 17.41
C VAL A 374 11.45 -5.06 18.08
N ASP A 375 12.25 -5.77 17.29
CA ASP A 375 13.47 -6.43 17.76
C ASP A 375 14.50 -6.54 16.64
N TYR A 376 15.76 -6.74 16.99
CA TYR A 376 16.80 -7.17 16.06
C TYR A 376 17.00 -8.68 16.19
N ILE A 377 17.41 -9.35 15.10
CA ILE A 377 17.63 -10.79 15.13
C ILE A 377 19.00 -11.07 15.76
N PRO A 378 19.09 -11.70 16.95
CA PRO A 378 20.38 -11.95 17.60
C PRO A 378 21.18 -13.03 16.85
N LEU A 379 22.50 -12.92 16.87
CA LEU A 379 23.37 -14.05 16.58
C LEU A 379 23.49 -14.95 17.81
N PRO A 380 23.65 -16.28 17.66
CA PRO A 380 23.93 -17.17 18.79
C PRO A 380 25.17 -16.75 19.58
N GLU A 381 26.19 -16.24 18.89
CA GLU A 381 27.40 -15.65 19.45
C GLU A 381 27.71 -14.35 18.71
N PRO A 382 28.05 -13.24 19.41
CA PRO A 382 28.48 -12.01 18.76
C PRO A 382 29.70 -12.24 17.86
N LYS A 383 29.67 -11.69 16.66
CA LYS A 383 30.72 -11.90 15.66
C LYS A 383 31.58 -10.65 15.54
N THR A 384 32.89 -10.82 15.70
CA THR A 384 33.87 -9.76 15.40
C THR A 384 34.14 -9.74 13.91
N GLU A 385 33.89 -8.60 13.28
CA GLU A 385 33.98 -8.41 11.84
C GLU A 385 34.75 -7.13 11.50
N ASN A 386 35.41 -7.13 10.36
CA ASN A 386 35.86 -5.89 9.75
C ASN A 386 34.66 -5.24 9.08
N VAL A 387 34.27 -4.06 9.57
CA VAL A 387 33.13 -3.30 9.09
C VAL A 387 33.58 -2.04 8.37
N ARG A 388 32.79 -1.61 7.39
CA ARG A 388 33.06 -0.39 6.62
C ARG A 388 32.61 0.80 7.45
N VAL A 389 33.54 1.71 7.74
CA VAL A 389 33.24 2.92 8.49
C VAL A 389 33.46 4.14 7.59
N PRO A 390 32.45 5.01 7.42
CA PRO A 390 32.58 6.21 6.59
C PRO A 390 33.45 7.27 7.27
N ARG A 391 34.26 7.97 6.47
CA ARG A 391 35.10 9.09 6.88
C ARG A 391 34.99 10.22 5.86
N ILE A 392 35.02 11.46 6.33
CA ILE A 392 35.12 12.62 5.45
C ILE A 392 36.57 13.11 5.48
N VAL A 393 37.25 13.04 4.35
CA VAL A 393 38.62 13.52 4.17
C VAL A 393 38.63 14.49 3.00
N ASP A 394 39.09 15.73 3.22
CA ASP A 394 39.10 16.81 2.23
C ASP A 394 37.73 17.03 1.54
N GLY A 395 36.65 16.94 2.32
CA GLY A 395 35.27 17.10 1.83
C GLY A 395 34.73 15.93 1.02
N LYS A 396 35.47 14.81 0.94
CA LYS A 396 35.05 13.61 0.21
C LYS A 396 34.80 12.44 1.15
N LEU A 397 33.80 11.64 0.82
CA LEU A 397 33.50 10.40 1.53
C LEU A 397 34.50 9.31 1.16
N THR A 398 35.19 8.78 2.16
CA THR A 398 36.06 7.61 2.08
C THR A 398 35.61 6.57 3.10
N PHE A 399 36.24 5.39 3.06
CA PHE A 399 35.91 4.29 3.96
C PHE A 399 37.18 3.66 4.50
N GLU A 400 37.10 3.18 5.73
CA GLU A 400 38.15 2.38 6.36
C GLU A 400 37.57 1.10 6.96
N TRP A 401 38.40 0.06 7.04
CA TRP A 401 38.07 -1.13 7.82
C TRP A 401 38.29 -0.84 9.28
N GLN A 402 37.29 -1.13 10.10
CA GLN A 402 37.47 -1.20 11.54
C GLN A 402 36.91 -2.51 12.08
N GLU A 403 37.57 -3.06 13.09
CA GLU A 403 37.09 -4.25 13.77
C GLU A 403 35.94 -3.88 14.73
N ARG A 404 34.78 -4.52 14.58
CA ARG A 404 33.62 -4.33 15.46
C ARG A 404 32.95 -5.66 15.78
N THR A 405 32.50 -5.78 17.02
CA THR A 405 31.70 -6.91 17.49
C THR A 405 30.23 -6.62 17.23
N ILE A 406 29.57 -7.46 16.42
CA ILE A 406 28.16 -7.31 16.06
C ILE A 406 27.35 -8.44 16.69
N PRO A 407 26.35 -8.13 17.55
CA PRO A 407 25.55 -9.14 18.25
C PRO A 407 24.30 -9.59 17.49
N TYR A 408 24.07 -9.09 16.27
CA TYR A 408 22.85 -9.30 15.50
C TYR A 408 23.12 -9.72 14.05
N LYS A 409 22.12 -10.30 13.40
CA LYS A 409 22.18 -10.66 11.98
C LYS A 409 22.20 -9.40 11.12
N TYR A 410 23.04 -9.38 10.10
CA TYR A 410 23.18 -8.26 9.15
C TYR A 410 23.41 -8.77 7.72
N ASP A 411 23.13 -7.91 6.75
CA ASP A 411 23.56 -8.06 5.36
C ASP A 411 24.97 -7.46 5.22
N PRO A 412 26.00 -8.27 4.88
CA PRO A 412 27.38 -7.82 4.83
C PRO A 412 27.66 -6.80 3.70
N ASP A 413 26.84 -6.74 2.66
CA ASP A 413 27.01 -5.80 1.56
C ASP A 413 26.34 -4.46 1.86
N MET A 414 25.31 -4.45 2.70
CA MET A 414 24.62 -3.23 3.14
C MET A 414 25.19 -2.62 4.42
N LEU A 415 25.98 -3.40 5.18
CA LEU A 415 26.54 -3.02 6.47
C LEU A 415 27.53 -1.84 6.34
N ILE A 416 27.16 -0.72 6.96
CA ILE A 416 27.99 0.47 7.15
C ILE A 416 27.88 0.89 8.61
N ALA A 417 28.96 0.78 9.37
CA ALA A 417 28.96 1.00 10.81
C ALA A 417 29.31 2.44 11.18
N GLU A 418 28.95 2.84 12.40
CA GLU A 418 29.36 4.12 13.04
C GLU A 418 29.16 5.34 12.17
N THR A 419 28.04 5.38 11.46
CA THR A 419 27.75 6.51 10.60
C THR A 419 27.35 7.68 11.47
N ARG A 420 28.15 8.75 11.46
CA ARG A 420 27.80 10.02 12.09
C ARG A 420 26.75 10.72 11.23
N PHE A 421 25.50 10.68 11.67
CA PHE A 421 24.37 11.11 10.86
C PHE A 421 24.43 12.60 10.50
N GLU A 422 24.97 13.43 11.38
CA GLU A 422 25.13 14.88 11.16
C GLU A 422 26.15 15.16 10.05
N ASP A 423 27.27 14.42 10.06
CA ASP A 423 28.32 14.55 9.03
C ASP A 423 27.77 14.14 7.65
N MET A 424 26.99 13.05 7.60
CA MET A 424 26.38 12.57 6.35
C MET A 424 25.25 13.50 5.89
N GLU A 425 24.46 14.07 6.80
CA GLU A 425 23.44 15.05 6.47
C GLU A 425 24.06 16.31 5.85
N ALA A 426 25.14 16.83 6.43
CA ALA A 426 25.84 17.98 5.89
C ALA A 426 26.39 17.71 4.47
N LEU A 427 27.05 16.56 4.29
CA LEU A 427 27.56 16.13 3.00
C LEU A 427 26.44 15.96 1.96
N GLY A 428 25.31 15.37 2.35
CA GLY A 428 24.18 15.20 1.46
C GLY A 428 23.44 16.50 1.13
N LEU A 429 23.41 17.47 2.06
CA LEU A 429 22.89 18.80 1.80
C LEU A 429 23.72 19.54 0.74
N GLU A 430 25.06 19.47 0.84
CA GLU A 430 25.97 20.06 -0.14
C GLU A 430 25.78 19.41 -1.52
N ALA A 431 25.77 18.08 -1.60
CA ALA A 431 25.54 17.36 -2.85
C ALA A 431 24.19 17.73 -3.51
N ARG A 432 23.14 17.92 -2.71
CA ARG A 432 21.82 18.40 -3.17
C ARG A 432 21.88 19.85 -3.64
N TYR A 433 22.55 20.73 -2.90
CA TYR A 433 22.66 22.16 -3.20
C TYR A 433 23.34 22.39 -4.56
N VAL A 434 24.42 21.66 -4.85
CA VAL A 434 25.12 21.75 -6.15
C VAL A 434 24.49 20.89 -7.25
N GLY A 435 23.43 20.14 -6.95
CA GLY A 435 22.75 19.27 -7.90
C GLY A 435 23.60 18.11 -8.41
N MET A 436 24.54 17.61 -7.61
CA MET A 436 25.56 16.63 -8.01
C MET A 436 24.93 15.34 -8.57
N PRO A 437 25.10 14.99 -9.86
CA PRO A 437 24.54 13.77 -10.49
C PRO A 437 24.91 12.48 -9.76
N ILE A 438 24.03 11.47 -9.76
CA ILE A 438 24.30 10.16 -9.12
C ILE A 438 25.59 9.53 -9.67
N PHE A 439 25.82 9.63 -10.98
CA PHE A 439 27.06 9.21 -11.61
C PHE A 439 28.32 9.84 -11.00
N GLU A 440 28.27 11.13 -10.67
CA GLU A 440 29.40 11.85 -10.08
C GLU A 440 29.66 11.36 -8.65
N VAL A 441 28.60 11.21 -7.84
CA VAL A 441 28.68 10.62 -6.49
C VAL A 441 29.27 9.21 -6.54
N MET A 442 28.83 8.38 -7.49
CA MET A 442 29.37 7.04 -7.70
C MET A 442 30.86 7.07 -8.02
N CYS A 443 31.30 7.95 -8.93
CA CYS A 443 32.71 8.08 -9.28
C CYS A 443 33.60 8.53 -8.10
N GLU A 444 33.06 9.32 -7.17
CA GLU A 444 33.80 9.74 -5.97
C GLU A 444 33.88 8.65 -4.91
N ILE A 445 32.80 7.90 -4.70
CA ILE A 445 32.70 6.87 -3.65
C ILE A 445 33.39 5.56 -4.05
N PHE A 446 33.29 5.16 -5.31
CA PHE A 446 33.75 3.84 -5.78
C PHE A 446 35.22 3.58 -5.46
N PRO A 447 36.18 4.51 -5.71
CA PRO A 447 37.58 4.28 -5.41
C PRO A 447 37.85 4.00 -3.92
N GLY A 448 37.14 4.68 -3.02
CA GLY A 448 37.25 4.47 -1.58
C GLY A 448 36.79 3.07 -1.16
N LEU A 449 35.69 2.58 -1.74
CA LEU A 449 35.20 1.22 -1.52
C LEU A 449 36.12 0.16 -2.15
N ALA A 450 36.64 0.42 -3.35
CA ALA A 450 37.50 -0.52 -4.06
C ALA A 450 38.80 -0.79 -3.30
N GLN A 451 39.35 0.20 -2.59
CA GLN A 451 40.54 0.04 -1.73
C GLN A 451 40.34 -0.96 -0.60
N LEU A 452 39.09 -1.20 -0.19
CA LEU A 452 38.75 -2.15 0.87
C LEU A 452 38.67 -3.59 0.38
N HIS A 453 38.65 -3.83 -0.94
CA HIS A 453 38.58 -5.17 -1.53
C HIS A 453 39.93 -5.54 -2.18
N PRO A 454 40.49 -6.75 -1.94
CA PRO A 454 41.82 -7.13 -2.44
C PRO A 454 41.99 -7.02 -3.97
N GLN A 455 40.92 -7.24 -4.72
CA GLN A 455 40.91 -7.15 -6.19
C GLN A 455 40.37 -5.80 -6.73
N GLY A 456 40.05 -4.84 -5.85
CA GLY A 456 39.46 -3.57 -6.26
C GLY A 456 38.02 -3.69 -6.79
N HIS A 457 37.27 -4.68 -6.31
CA HIS A 457 35.90 -4.96 -6.75
C HIS A 457 34.92 -4.41 -5.71
N VAL A 458 33.79 -3.88 -6.17
CA VAL A 458 32.75 -3.35 -5.30
C VAL A 458 31.42 -4.02 -5.64
N HIS A 459 30.74 -4.57 -4.63
CA HIS A 459 29.42 -5.14 -4.82
C HIS A 459 28.38 -4.03 -5.02
N ALA A 460 27.42 -4.26 -5.92
CA ALA A 460 26.43 -3.25 -6.30
C ALA A 460 25.57 -2.77 -5.10
N ARG A 461 25.24 -3.67 -4.15
CA ARG A 461 24.53 -3.28 -2.89
C ARG A 461 25.37 -2.35 -2.03
N THR A 462 26.66 -2.63 -1.89
CA THR A 462 27.58 -1.78 -1.13
C THR A 462 27.71 -0.41 -1.75
N LEU A 463 27.83 -0.33 -3.08
CA LEU A 463 27.86 0.94 -3.78
C LEU A 463 26.54 1.71 -3.58
N PHE A 464 25.40 1.05 -3.72
CA PHE A 464 24.10 1.66 -3.45
C PHE A 464 23.99 2.20 -2.02
N SER A 465 24.31 1.38 -1.01
CA SER A 465 24.27 1.77 0.41
C SER A 465 25.14 3.00 0.67
N ALA A 466 26.37 3.01 0.13
CA ALA A 466 27.30 4.12 0.27
C ALA A 466 26.84 5.39 -0.48
N VAL A 467 26.32 5.27 -1.71
CA VAL A 467 25.76 6.41 -2.46
C VAL A 467 24.59 7.01 -1.69
N ASN A 468 23.75 6.20 -1.05
CA ASN A 468 22.61 6.66 -0.25
C ASN A 468 23.02 7.52 0.96
N LEU A 469 24.28 7.40 1.45
CA LEU A 469 24.82 8.27 2.50
C LEU A 469 24.93 9.73 2.04
N VAL A 470 25.26 9.95 0.78
CA VAL A 470 25.50 11.28 0.19
C VAL A 470 24.27 11.77 -0.56
N ARG A 471 23.66 10.90 -1.38
CA ARG A 471 22.53 11.26 -2.21
C ARG A 471 21.47 10.17 -2.15
N ARG A 472 20.37 10.48 -1.45
CA ARG A 472 19.15 9.65 -1.46
C ARG A 472 18.70 9.40 -2.90
N CYS A 473 18.57 8.14 -3.27
CA CYS A 473 18.10 7.67 -4.57
C CYS A 473 17.46 6.29 -4.44
N ALA A 474 16.69 5.89 -5.45
CA ALA A 474 16.25 4.51 -5.61
C ALA A 474 17.43 3.62 -6.07
N PRO A 475 17.43 2.31 -5.77
CA PRO A 475 18.50 1.39 -6.14
C PRO A 475 18.69 1.33 -7.66
N GLY A 476 17.58 1.28 -8.40
CA GLY A 476 17.56 1.29 -9.85
C GLY A 476 18.32 2.46 -10.48
N THR A 477 18.43 3.61 -9.81
CA THR A 477 19.21 4.75 -10.32
C THR A 477 20.71 4.44 -10.35
N VAL A 478 21.25 3.83 -9.29
CA VAL A 478 22.66 3.41 -9.22
C VAL A 478 22.92 2.26 -10.20
N PHE A 479 22.00 1.30 -10.27
CA PHE A 479 22.13 0.13 -11.12
C PHE A 479 22.07 0.44 -12.61
N CYS A 480 21.28 1.44 -12.98
CA CYS A 480 21.26 1.93 -14.34
C CYS A 480 22.60 2.57 -14.73
N GLU A 481 23.16 3.44 -13.87
CA GLU A 481 24.47 4.04 -14.13
C GLU A 481 25.60 3.00 -14.21
N LEU A 482 25.58 1.95 -13.36
CA LEU A 482 26.51 0.81 -13.47
C LEU A 482 26.39 0.11 -14.84
N SER A 483 25.17 -0.15 -15.28
CA SER A 483 24.91 -0.89 -16.52
C SER A 483 25.31 -0.10 -17.77
N GLN A 484 25.13 1.22 -17.74
CA GLN A 484 25.19 2.05 -18.94
C GLN A 484 26.52 2.75 -19.17
N ARG A 485 27.39 2.85 -18.16
CA ARG A 485 28.67 3.56 -18.28
C ARG A 485 29.80 2.57 -18.51
N VAL A 486 30.60 2.82 -19.54
CA VAL A 486 31.81 2.07 -19.87
C VAL A 486 32.85 2.03 -18.76
N CYS A 487 32.89 3.06 -17.90
CA CYS A 487 33.84 3.10 -16.78
C CYS A 487 33.52 2.09 -15.68
N PHE A 488 32.32 1.51 -15.63
CA PHE A 488 31.97 0.44 -14.69
C PHE A 488 31.86 -0.88 -15.43
N ASP A 489 32.58 -1.92 -15.03
CA ASP A 489 32.57 -3.22 -15.72
C ASP A 489 32.15 -4.36 -14.78
N PRO A 490 31.20 -5.23 -15.18
CA PRO A 490 30.77 -6.34 -14.35
C PRO A 490 31.84 -7.43 -14.30
N VAL A 491 32.13 -7.93 -13.10
CA VAL A 491 33.04 -9.07 -12.88
C VAL A 491 32.28 -10.35 -12.46
N GLY A 492 30.95 -10.25 -12.31
CA GLY A 492 30.05 -11.35 -11.96
C GLY A 492 29.72 -11.42 -10.46
N GLY A 493 28.61 -12.07 -10.13
CA GLY A 493 28.17 -12.22 -8.74
C GLY A 493 27.81 -10.89 -8.07
N GLY A 494 27.33 -9.92 -8.83
CA GLY A 494 26.98 -8.58 -8.35
C GLY A 494 28.16 -7.64 -8.12
N TYR A 495 29.40 -8.06 -8.41
CA TYR A 495 30.61 -7.24 -8.28
C TYR A 495 30.93 -6.47 -9.56
N TRP A 496 31.47 -5.27 -9.37
CA TRP A 496 31.84 -4.34 -10.43
C TRP A 496 33.26 -3.81 -10.21
N THR A 497 33.88 -3.34 -11.29
CA THR A 497 35.15 -2.59 -11.27
C THR A 497 34.95 -1.20 -11.85
N TYR A 498 35.82 -0.26 -11.49
CA TYR A 498 35.80 1.11 -11.99
C TYR A 498 37.14 1.48 -12.64
N ASP A 499 37.09 2.02 -13.86
CA ASP A 499 38.23 2.59 -14.56
C ASP A 499 38.02 4.09 -14.78
N GLU A 500 38.67 4.90 -13.95
CA GLU A 500 38.61 6.36 -14.02
C GLU A 500 39.03 6.92 -15.39
N SER A 501 39.93 6.23 -16.12
CA SER A 501 40.37 6.68 -17.44
C SER A 501 39.25 6.68 -18.48
N LEU A 502 38.17 5.95 -18.23
CA LEU A 502 37.01 5.82 -19.10
C LEU A 502 35.82 6.69 -18.66
N ARG A 503 35.93 7.46 -17.56
CA ARG A 503 34.84 8.28 -17.00
C ARG A 503 34.18 9.21 -18.01
N ASP A 504 34.99 9.91 -18.81
CA ASP A 504 34.52 10.89 -19.81
C ASP A 504 34.16 10.26 -21.16
N VAL A 505 34.24 8.94 -21.27
CA VAL A 505 33.92 8.22 -22.49
C VAL A 505 32.42 7.97 -22.54
N LYS A 506 31.70 8.78 -23.31
CA LYS A 506 30.28 8.53 -23.62
C LYS A 506 30.16 7.34 -24.59
N VAL A 507 30.09 6.14 -24.04
CA VAL A 507 29.48 4.98 -24.69
C VAL A 507 28.29 4.60 -23.83
N VAL A 508 27.09 4.75 -24.38
CA VAL A 508 25.83 4.31 -23.78
C VAL A 508 25.37 3.14 -24.64
N TYR A 509 25.12 2.00 -24.00
CA TYR A 509 24.66 0.80 -24.70
C TYR A 509 23.21 0.98 -25.15
N GLY A 510 22.93 0.58 -26.38
CA GLY A 510 21.62 0.73 -27.01
C GLY A 510 20.72 -0.48 -26.86
N THR A 511 21.21 -1.60 -26.31
CA THR A 511 20.43 -2.84 -26.11
C THR A 511 20.85 -3.63 -24.86
N GLU A 512 19.95 -4.49 -24.36
CA GLU A 512 20.25 -5.41 -23.24
C GLU A 512 21.36 -6.40 -23.58
N GLU A 513 21.37 -6.94 -24.81
CA GLU A 513 22.40 -7.87 -25.27
C GLU A 513 23.80 -7.23 -25.27
N GLU A 514 23.92 -5.95 -25.60
CA GLU A 514 25.19 -5.23 -25.53
C GLU A 514 25.70 -5.08 -24.09
N VAL A 515 24.80 -4.84 -23.14
CA VAL A 515 25.11 -4.75 -21.70
C VAL A 515 25.54 -6.11 -21.15
N GLU A 516 24.87 -7.20 -21.54
CA GLU A 516 25.21 -8.57 -21.09
C GLU A 516 26.52 -9.10 -21.70
N ARG A 517 26.83 -8.76 -22.97
CA ARG A 517 28.06 -9.23 -23.63
C ARG A 517 29.35 -8.70 -22.99
N ARG A 518 29.28 -7.72 -22.08
CA ARG A 518 30.43 -7.13 -21.38
C ARG A 518 31.23 -8.14 -20.56
N GLU A 519 30.58 -9.17 -20.01
CA GLU A 519 31.25 -10.25 -19.27
C GLU A 519 32.28 -10.99 -20.12
N LYS A 520 32.15 -10.94 -21.46
CA LYS A 520 33.02 -11.63 -22.43
C LYS A 520 34.06 -10.67 -22.98
N ARG A 521 35.13 -10.45 -22.19
CA ARG A 521 36.28 -9.57 -22.47
C ARG A 521 36.82 -9.66 -23.91
N GLY A 522 37.25 -8.50 -24.45
CA GLY A 522 38.25 -8.48 -25.53
C GLY A 522 38.32 -7.18 -26.33
N THR A 523 37.44 -6.98 -27.29
CA THR A 523 37.71 -6.02 -28.39
C THR A 523 37.25 -4.59 -28.10
N TRP A 524 36.10 -4.43 -27.46
CA TRP A 524 35.49 -3.11 -27.27
C TRP A 524 36.14 -2.31 -26.13
N TYR A 525 36.57 -2.94 -25.03
CA TYR A 525 37.21 -2.25 -23.90
C TYR A 525 38.58 -1.67 -24.29
N ASP A 526 39.35 -2.43 -25.06
CA ASP A 526 40.63 -1.98 -25.62
C ASP A 526 40.42 -0.84 -26.64
N GLU A 527 39.34 -0.90 -27.43
CA GLU A 527 38.98 0.19 -28.33
C GLU A 527 38.54 1.46 -27.57
N ALA A 528 37.76 1.31 -26.49
CA ALA A 528 37.37 2.41 -25.61
C ALA A 528 38.59 3.05 -24.93
N LYS A 529 39.52 2.23 -24.41
CA LYS A 529 40.80 2.71 -23.85
C LYS A 529 41.65 3.44 -24.88
N ARG A 530 41.76 2.93 -26.11
CA ARG A 530 42.46 3.61 -27.21
C ARG A 530 41.83 4.96 -27.53
N LYS A 531 40.49 5.04 -27.62
CA LYS A 531 39.76 6.30 -27.86
C LYS A 531 39.91 7.29 -26.69
N ALA A 532 39.88 6.82 -25.45
CA ALA A 532 40.10 7.63 -24.26
C ALA A 532 41.52 8.22 -24.21
N ALA A 533 42.54 7.37 -24.45
CA ALA A 533 43.93 7.79 -24.52
C ALA A 533 44.17 8.83 -25.62
N ALA A 534 43.58 8.65 -26.80
CA ALA A 534 43.67 9.61 -27.90
C ALA A 534 43.02 10.97 -27.54
N ARG A 535 41.87 10.97 -26.87
CA ARG A 535 41.21 12.20 -26.39
C ARG A 535 42.03 12.92 -25.32
N LYS A 536 42.58 12.18 -24.35
CA LYS A 536 43.47 12.73 -23.31
C LYS A 536 44.71 13.37 -23.93
N ALA A 537 45.34 12.69 -24.90
CA ALA A 537 46.46 13.24 -25.65
C ALA A 537 46.09 14.52 -26.44
N ALA A 538 44.91 14.56 -27.07
CA ALA A 538 44.42 15.73 -27.78
C ALA A 538 44.11 16.92 -26.84
N LYS A 539 43.53 16.67 -25.65
CA LYS A 539 43.27 17.70 -24.63
C LYS A 539 44.59 18.27 -24.10
N THR A 540 45.54 17.43 -23.72
CA THR A 540 46.87 17.84 -23.26
C THR A 540 47.62 18.63 -24.35
N ARG A 541 47.48 18.23 -25.62
CA ARG A 541 48.06 18.98 -26.76
C ARG A 541 47.42 20.36 -26.89
N ARG A 542 46.09 20.47 -26.84
CA ARG A 542 45.37 21.77 -26.87
C ARG A 542 45.72 22.68 -25.71
N GLU A 543 45.86 22.15 -24.50
CA GLU A 543 46.25 22.93 -23.32
C GLU A 543 47.71 23.41 -23.41
N ARG A 544 48.61 22.60 -24.00
CA ARG A 544 49.99 23.03 -24.31
C ARG A 544 50.03 24.11 -25.40
N GLU A 545 49.24 23.97 -26.46
CA GLU A 545 49.08 24.96 -27.54
C GLU A 545 48.46 26.28 -27.03
N ALA A 546 47.54 26.20 -26.06
CA ALA A 546 46.96 27.37 -25.41
C ALA A 546 47.95 28.11 -24.49
N LYS A 547 48.91 27.39 -23.88
CA LYS A 547 49.97 27.96 -23.01
C LYS A 547 51.20 28.47 -23.78
N LEU A 548 51.26 28.30 -25.11
CA LEU A 548 52.35 28.82 -25.94
C LEU A 548 52.19 30.34 -26.17
N PRO A 549 53.29 31.14 -26.12
CA PRO A 549 53.27 32.57 -26.42
C PRO A 549 52.71 32.87 -27.82
N PRO A 550 52.08 34.03 -28.05
CA PRO A 550 51.38 34.37 -29.30
C PRO A 550 52.23 34.16 -30.57
N GLU A 551 53.54 34.41 -30.47
CA GLU A 551 54.50 34.33 -31.57
C GLU A 551 54.73 32.90 -32.11
N LYS A 552 54.42 31.86 -31.32
CA LYS A 552 54.57 30.45 -31.73
C LYS A 552 53.29 29.80 -32.26
N ARG A 553 52.15 30.52 -32.24
CA ARG A 553 50.86 29.99 -32.73
C ARG A 553 50.73 30.00 -34.27
N ALA A 554 51.59 30.72 -34.98
CA ALA A 554 51.53 30.88 -36.43
C ALA A 554 52.22 29.78 -37.26
N GLY A 555 52.98 28.86 -36.63
CA GLY A 555 53.80 27.86 -37.34
C GLY A 555 53.11 26.54 -37.72
N TYR A 556 51.83 26.35 -37.43
CA TYR A 556 51.11 25.08 -37.63
C TYR A 556 49.86 25.18 -38.54
N LYS A 557 49.84 26.18 -39.43
CA LYS A 557 48.99 26.20 -40.63
C LYS A 557 49.87 26.35 -41.87
N ALA A 558 50.46 25.24 -42.29
CA ALA A 558 50.90 24.98 -43.66
C ALA A 558 50.76 23.48 -43.91
#